data_AF-A0A7C5ZC30-F1
#
_entry.id   AF-A0A7C5ZC30-F1
#
_cell.length_a   1.000
_cell.length_b   1.000
_cell.length_c   1.000
_cell.angle_alpha   90.00
_cell.angle_beta   90.00
_cell.angle_gamma   90.00
#
_symmetry.space_group_name_H-M   'P 1'
#
loop_
_entity.id
_entity.type
_entity.pdbx_description
1 polymer ?
#
loop_
_entity_poly.entity_id
_entity_poly.type
_entity_poly.pdbx_seq_one_letter_code
_entity_poly.pdbx_strand_id
1 'polypeptide(L)'
;MTQIQLYEPNSIPDGWHNVTAPGGYEWWYFDAEDRLHDRQIVVILLHGFVFHPGYLRAYDAFVRRPTAHAPPIPGDFPCAYFVVYERGRIAHQFMLRYNAADFHAEREKLSVAIGANHAIADGGKIHLKLRGSPWKLT
;
A
#
# COMPACT_ATOMS: atom_id res chain seq x y z
N MET A 1 26.90 -4.72 -4.82
CA MET A 1 25.42 -4.62 -4.84
C MET A 1 24.89 -5.65 -3.85
N THR A 2 24.32 -5.22 -2.73
CA THR A 2 23.91 -6.11 -1.63
C THR A 2 22.42 -6.40 -1.77
N GLN A 3 22.04 -7.67 -1.93
CA GLN A 3 20.63 -8.09 -1.99
C GLN A 3 20.07 -8.26 -0.57
N ILE A 4 18.86 -7.75 -0.36
CA ILE A 4 18.08 -7.96 0.86
C ILE A 4 17.38 -9.33 0.77
N GLN A 5 17.45 -10.13 1.83
CA GLN A 5 16.78 -11.43 1.92
C GLN A 5 15.34 -11.23 2.41
N LEU A 6 14.36 -11.72 1.63
CA LEU A 6 12.98 -11.85 2.09
C LEU A 6 12.91 -13.00 3.10
N TYR A 7 12.34 -12.75 4.27
CA TYR A 7 12.38 -13.68 5.39
C TYR A 7 11.59 -14.97 5.16
N GLU A 8 10.54 -14.96 4.34
CA GLU A 8 9.83 -16.17 3.87
C GLU A 8 9.20 -15.90 2.50
N PRO A 9 9.39 -16.75 1.47
CA PRO A 9 8.62 -16.63 0.23
C PRO A 9 7.16 -17.05 0.50
N ASN A 10 6.21 -16.19 0.15
CA ASN A 10 4.79 -16.52 0.25
C ASN A 10 4.46 -17.74 -0.62
N SER A 11 3.76 -18.72 -0.04
CA SER A 11 3.32 -19.95 -0.73
C SER A 11 2.15 -19.72 -1.70
N ILE A 12 1.57 -18.52 -1.67
CA ILE A 12 0.50 -18.03 -2.54
C ILE A 12 1.09 -16.89 -3.38
N PRO A 13 0.79 -16.80 -4.70
CA PRO A 13 1.25 -15.67 -5.50
C PRO A 13 0.86 -14.35 -4.83
N ASP A 14 1.84 -13.46 -4.67
CA ASP A 14 1.66 -12.10 -4.12
C ASP A 14 0.89 -11.15 -5.07
N GLY A 15 0.06 -11.72 -5.94
CA GLY A 15 -0.77 -11.00 -6.88
C GLY A 15 -2.03 -10.43 -6.24
N TRP A 16 -2.72 -9.61 -7.02
CA TRP A 16 -3.94 -8.93 -6.63
C TRP A 16 -5.15 -9.85 -6.68
N HIS A 17 -5.86 -9.94 -5.57
CA HIS A 17 -7.07 -10.76 -5.45
C HIS A 17 -8.33 -10.03 -5.94
N ASN A 18 -8.23 -8.72 -6.23
CA ASN A 18 -9.36 -7.89 -6.66
C ASN A 18 -10.54 -7.98 -5.69
N VAL A 19 -10.24 -7.70 -4.42
CA VAL A 19 -11.25 -7.62 -3.36
C VAL A 19 -12.25 -6.50 -3.69
N THR A 20 -13.51 -6.87 -3.88
CA THR A 20 -14.61 -5.94 -4.18
C THR A 20 -15.67 -5.85 -3.07
N ALA A 21 -15.59 -6.72 -2.06
CA ALA A 21 -16.52 -6.72 -0.95
C ALA A 21 -16.43 -5.39 -0.17
N PRO A 22 -17.57 -4.75 0.16
CA PRO A 22 -17.59 -3.62 1.09
C PRO A 22 -16.96 -3.99 2.42
N GLY A 23 -16.07 -3.16 2.95
CA GLY A 23 -15.30 -3.53 4.16
C GLY A 23 -14.00 -4.28 3.86
N GLY A 24 -13.86 -4.80 2.64
CA GLY A 24 -12.64 -5.47 2.21
C GLY A 24 -11.47 -4.50 2.05
N TYR A 25 -10.27 -5.06 2.09
CA TYR A 25 -9.04 -4.36 1.76
C TYR A 25 -7.98 -5.39 1.38
N GLU A 26 -6.99 -4.92 0.66
CA GLU A 26 -5.81 -5.69 0.32
C GLU A 26 -4.59 -4.78 0.43
N TRP A 27 -3.48 -5.32 0.91
CA TRP A 27 -2.24 -4.58 0.99
C TRP A 27 -1.04 -5.43 0.60
N TRP A 28 0.00 -4.76 0.16
CA TRP A 28 1.34 -5.32 0.04
C TRP A 28 2.23 -4.61 1.04
N TYR A 29 2.80 -5.40 1.96
CA TYR A 29 3.64 -4.91 3.03
C TYR A 29 5.09 -5.32 2.74
N PHE A 30 5.99 -4.35 2.88
CA PHE A 30 7.42 -4.59 2.76
C PHE A 30 8.14 -3.88 3.89
N ASP A 31 9.11 -4.56 4.49
CA ASP A 31 10.09 -4.01 5.40
C ASP A 31 11.50 -4.37 4.93
N ALA A 32 12.43 -3.43 5.10
CA ALA A 32 13.83 -3.65 4.74
C ALA A 32 14.74 -2.82 5.65
N GLU A 33 15.95 -3.35 5.84
CA GLU A 33 16.99 -2.73 6.67
C GLU A 33 18.31 -2.66 5.90
N ASP A 34 18.96 -1.50 6.00
CA ASP A 34 20.36 -1.28 5.64
C ASP A 34 21.16 -1.07 6.92
N ARG A 35 21.75 -2.17 7.42
CA ARG A 35 22.53 -2.20 8.66
C ARG A 35 23.82 -1.38 8.61
N LEU A 36 24.40 -1.21 7.43
CA LEU A 36 25.66 -0.47 7.28
C LEU A 36 25.44 1.03 7.54
N HIS A 37 24.28 1.54 7.14
CA HIS A 37 23.93 2.95 7.28
C HIS A 37 22.89 3.22 8.37
N ASP A 38 22.47 2.19 9.11
CA ASP A 38 21.46 2.27 10.17
C ASP A 38 20.16 2.90 9.67
N ARG A 39 19.66 2.36 8.55
CA ARG A 39 18.42 2.80 7.90
C ARG A 39 17.43 1.67 7.79
N GLN A 40 16.16 1.98 7.96
CA GLN A 40 15.08 1.02 7.75
C GLN A 40 13.97 1.68 6.94
N ILE A 41 13.24 0.89 6.17
CA ILE A 41 12.07 1.35 5.45
C ILE A 41 10.93 0.37 5.67
N VAL A 42 9.74 0.92 5.91
CA VAL A 42 8.47 0.17 5.89
C VAL A 42 7.61 0.77 4.79
N VAL A 43 6.99 -0.08 3.99
CA VAL A 43 6.21 0.29 2.82
C VAL A 43 4.92 -0.51 2.84
N ILE A 44 3.80 0.18 2.60
CA ILE A 44 2.49 -0.43 2.46
C ILE A 44 1.83 0.18 1.23
N LEU A 45 1.51 -0.65 0.24
CA LEU A 45 0.64 -0.29 -0.88
C LEU A 45 -0.74 -0.84 -0.58
N LEU A 46 -1.76 0.01 -0.52
CA LEU A 46 -3.11 -0.35 -0.08
C LEU A 46 -4.11 -0.20 -1.22
N HIS A 47 -4.89 -1.25 -1.43
CA HIS A 47 -6.11 -1.25 -2.22
C HIS A 47 -7.30 -1.37 -1.23
N GLY A 48 -7.85 -0.22 -0.83
CA GLY A 48 -8.83 -0.13 0.25
C GLY A 48 -8.20 0.37 1.56
N PHE A 49 -7.77 1.63 1.59
CA PHE A 49 -7.25 2.25 2.80
C PHE A 49 -8.37 2.44 3.83
N VAL A 50 -8.42 1.56 4.82
CA VAL A 50 -9.47 1.52 5.85
C VAL A 50 -9.57 2.79 6.71
N PHE A 51 -8.47 3.56 6.81
CA PHE A 51 -8.45 4.84 7.52
C PHE A 51 -8.66 6.05 6.59
N HIS A 52 -8.99 5.83 5.31
CA HIS A 52 -9.24 6.91 4.37
C HIS A 52 -10.48 7.72 4.82
N PRO A 53 -10.37 9.05 5.03
CA PRO A 53 -11.51 9.84 5.50
C PRO A 53 -12.73 9.78 4.58
N GLY A 54 -12.50 9.63 3.27
CA GLY A 54 -13.57 9.43 2.29
C GLY A 54 -14.24 8.06 2.40
N TYR A 55 -13.48 7.01 2.73
CA TYR A 55 -14.03 5.66 2.93
C TYR A 55 -14.93 5.65 4.16
N LEU A 56 -14.43 6.20 5.29
CA LEU A 56 -15.19 6.28 6.54
C LEU A 56 -16.51 7.04 6.36
N ARG A 57 -16.49 8.16 5.61
CA ARG A 57 -17.71 8.91 5.29
C ARG A 57 -18.67 8.15 4.39
N ALA A 58 -18.16 7.50 3.34
CA ALA A 58 -18.99 6.71 2.43
C ALA A 58 -19.62 5.50 3.14
N TYR A 59 -18.85 4.83 3.99
CA TYR A 59 -19.32 3.70 4.78
C TYR A 59 -20.38 4.11 5.80
N ASP A 60 -20.17 5.21 6.54
CA ASP A 60 -21.19 5.76 7.47
C ASP A 60 -22.48 6.15 6.73
N ALA A 61 -22.38 6.77 5.54
CA ALA A 61 -23.54 7.09 4.72
C ALA A 61 -24.30 5.82 4.28
N PHE A 62 -23.57 4.80 3.80
CA PHE A 62 -24.14 3.49 3.43
C PHE A 62 -24.85 2.83 4.61
N VAL A 63 -24.21 2.75 5.78
CA VAL A 63 -24.79 2.13 6.99
C VAL A 63 -26.07 2.85 7.42
N ARG A 64 -26.12 4.18 7.31
CA ARG A 64 -27.31 4.97 7.69
C ARG A 64 -28.47 4.83 6.71
N ARG A 65 -28.19 4.71 5.41
CA ARG A 65 -29.22 4.64 4.35
C ARG A 65 -28.77 3.71 3.20
N PRO A 66 -28.82 2.38 3.39
CA PRO A 66 -28.23 1.40 2.46
C PRO A 66 -28.95 1.31 1.11
N THR A 67 -30.19 1.81 1.01
CA THR A 67 -30.93 1.88 -0.26
C THR A 67 -30.65 3.18 -1.04
N ALA A 68 -30.07 4.19 -0.40
CA ALA A 68 -29.79 5.50 -1.00
C ALA A 68 -28.32 5.69 -1.38
N HIS A 69 -27.42 4.94 -0.74
CA HIS A 69 -25.99 5.01 -0.99
C HIS A 69 -25.47 3.62 -1.37
N ALA A 70 -24.64 3.56 -2.41
CA ALA A 70 -23.91 2.34 -2.70
C ALA A 70 -22.86 2.08 -1.61
N PRO A 71 -22.57 0.82 -1.28
CA PRO A 71 -21.48 0.53 -0.37
C PRO A 71 -20.14 0.91 -1.00
N PRO A 72 -19.22 1.53 -0.26
CA PRO A 72 -17.88 1.82 -0.77
C PRO A 72 -17.13 0.53 -1.07
N ILE A 73 -16.45 0.48 -2.21
CA ILE A 73 -15.59 -0.65 -2.56
C ILE A 73 -14.10 -0.31 -2.34
N PRO A 74 -13.23 -1.30 -2.11
CA PRO A 74 -11.83 -1.05 -1.74
C PRO A 74 -11.07 -0.25 -2.81
N GLY A 75 -11.37 -0.51 -4.09
CA GLY A 75 -10.73 0.14 -5.23
C GLY A 75 -10.95 1.65 -5.33
N ASP A 76 -11.94 2.19 -4.62
CA ASP A 76 -12.19 3.64 -4.58
C ASP A 76 -11.17 4.39 -3.70
N PHE A 77 -10.41 3.67 -2.86
CA PHE A 77 -9.55 4.26 -1.84
C PHE A 77 -8.12 3.70 -1.83
N PRO A 78 -7.37 3.77 -2.95
CA PRO A 78 -5.98 3.36 -2.96
C PRO A 78 -5.09 4.35 -2.19
N CYS A 79 -4.05 3.82 -1.55
CA CYS A 79 -3.11 4.61 -0.76
C CYS A 79 -1.71 4.00 -0.83
N ALA A 80 -0.68 4.85 -0.88
CA ALA A 80 0.69 4.45 -0.60
C ALA A 80 1.13 5.06 0.72
N TYR A 81 1.57 4.20 1.64
CA TYR A 81 2.14 4.59 2.90
C TYR A 81 3.58 4.07 2.98
N PHE A 82 4.52 4.91 3.40
CA PHE A 82 5.86 4.43 3.69
C PHE A 82 6.55 5.32 4.72
N VAL A 83 7.50 4.73 5.43
CA VAL A 83 8.28 5.38 6.48
C VAL A 83 9.73 5.02 6.31
N VAL A 84 10.59 6.03 6.32
CA VAL A 84 12.04 5.86 6.38
C VAL A 84 12.48 6.18 7.80
N TYR A 85 13.20 5.24 8.40
CA TYR A 85 13.85 5.39 9.67
C TYR A 85 15.35 5.57 9.47
N GLU A 86 15.97 6.44 10.27
CA GLU A 86 17.41 6.53 10.42
C GLU A 86 17.74 6.45 11.91
N ARG A 87 18.65 5.55 12.28
CA ARG A 87 19.09 5.34 13.68
C ARG A 87 17.93 5.09 14.64
N GLY A 88 17.02 4.21 14.23
CA GLY A 88 15.83 3.81 14.98
C GLY A 88 14.76 4.91 15.15
N ARG A 89 14.86 6.04 14.43
CA ARG A 89 13.89 7.15 14.51
C ARG A 89 13.26 7.42 13.14
N ILE A 90 12.01 7.86 13.13
CA ILE A 90 11.33 8.29 11.90
C ILE A 90 12.07 9.52 11.35
N ALA A 91 12.72 9.36 10.20
CA ALA A 91 13.31 10.45 9.45
C ALA A 91 12.25 11.09 8.54
N HIS A 92 11.47 10.26 7.85
CA HIS A 92 10.40 10.69 6.95
C HIS A 92 9.23 9.72 6.97
N GLN A 93 8.00 10.25 6.93
CA GLN A 93 6.78 9.47 6.82
C GLN A 93 5.94 10.02 5.66
N PHE A 94 5.27 9.14 4.94
CA PHE A 94 4.52 9.47 3.73
C PHE A 94 3.17 8.77 3.77
N MET A 95 2.11 9.51 3.44
CA MET A 95 0.76 8.99 3.27
C MET A 95 0.12 9.68 2.07
N LEU A 96 0.01 8.94 0.96
CA LEU A 96 -0.41 9.46 -0.33
C LEU A 96 -1.69 8.76 -0.75
N ARG A 97 -2.75 9.54 -0.94
CA ARG A 97 -4.05 9.06 -1.38
C ARG A 97 -4.15 9.23 -2.87
N TYR A 98 -4.75 8.25 -3.53
CA TYR A 98 -4.87 8.21 -4.99
C TYR A 98 -6.32 7.97 -5.40
N ASN A 99 -6.62 8.19 -6.68
CA ASN A 99 -7.92 7.82 -7.24
C ASN A 99 -7.87 6.36 -7.72
N ALA A 100 -9.03 5.74 -7.89
CA ALA A 100 -9.15 4.38 -8.41
C ALA A 100 -8.39 4.16 -9.73
N ALA A 101 -8.40 5.16 -10.62
CA ALA A 101 -7.72 5.12 -11.91
C ALA A 101 -6.18 5.08 -11.82
N ASP A 102 -5.60 5.43 -10.67
CA ASP A 102 -4.16 5.41 -10.44
C ASP A 102 -3.66 4.04 -9.95
N PHE A 103 -4.57 3.09 -9.70
CA PHE A 103 -4.25 1.75 -9.22
C PHE A 103 -4.22 0.74 -10.37
N HIS A 104 -3.13 -0.01 -10.46
CA HIS A 104 -3.00 -1.14 -11.37
C HIS A 104 -2.31 -2.30 -10.65
N ALA A 105 -2.82 -3.51 -10.81
CA ALA A 105 -2.12 -4.69 -10.32
C ALA A 105 -2.41 -5.94 -11.16
N GLU A 106 -1.48 -6.90 -11.12
CA GLU A 106 -1.62 -8.20 -11.77
C GLU A 106 -2.07 -9.27 -10.77
N ARG A 107 -2.85 -10.24 -11.25
CA ARG A 107 -3.40 -11.32 -10.40
C ARG A 107 -2.42 -12.46 -10.15
N GLU A 108 -1.51 -12.71 -11.09
CA GLU A 108 -0.67 -13.92 -11.11
C GLU A 108 0.72 -13.71 -10.51
N LYS A 109 1.11 -12.46 -10.24
CA LYS A 109 2.43 -12.11 -9.69
C LYS A 109 2.37 -10.79 -8.96
N LEU A 110 3.38 -10.55 -8.11
CA LEU A 110 3.62 -9.23 -7.55
C LEU A 110 3.97 -8.24 -8.65
N SER A 111 2.99 -7.43 -9.03
CA SER A 111 3.12 -6.29 -9.93
C SER A 111 1.99 -5.36 -9.54
N VAL A 112 2.30 -4.37 -8.69
CA VAL A 112 1.33 -3.38 -8.20
C VAL A 112 1.89 -1.98 -8.40
N ALA A 113 1.05 -1.08 -8.89
CA ALA A 113 1.33 0.32 -9.09
C ALA A 113 0.21 1.18 -8.50
N ILE A 114 0.59 2.21 -7.75
CA ILE A 114 -0.31 3.23 -7.21
C ILE A 114 0.30 4.61 -7.49
N GLY A 115 -0.20 5.26 -8.53
CA GLY A 115 0.37 6.49 -9.07
C GLY A 115 1.85 6.32 -9.43
N ALA A 116 2.74 7.03 -8.71
CA ALA A 116 4.19 6.96 -8.96
C ALA A 116 4.93 5.86 -8.20
N ASN A 117 4.22 5.09 -7.36
CA ASN A 117 4.79 4.06 -6.51
C ASN A 117 4.54 2.68 -7.10
N HIS A 118 5.53 1.79 -7.08
CA HIS A 118 5.36 0.42 -7.58
C HIS A 118 6.17 -0.62 -6.82
N ALA A 119 5.65 -1.84 -6.82
CA ALA A 119 6.33 -3.06 -6.41
C ALA A 119 6.20 -4.12 -7.50
N ILE A 120 7.34 -4.66 -7.97
CA ILE A 120 7.38 -5.69 -9.02
C ILE A 120 8.33 -6.80 -8.59
N ALA A 121 7.89 -8.06 -8.66
CA ALA A 121 8.78 -9.20 -8.55
C ALA A 121 9.43 -9.52 -9.90
N ASP A 122 10.76 -9.67 -9.90
CA ASP A 122 11.56 -10.06 -11.07
C ASP A 122 12.75 -10.92 -10.64
N GLY A 123 12.87 -12.12 -11.21
CA GLY A 123 14.03 -13.01 -10.98
C GLY A 123 14.34 -13.31 -9.50
N GLY A 124 13.32 -13.47 -8.65
CA GLY A 124 13.48 -13.69 -7.21
C GLY A 124 13.84 -12.44 -6.40
N LYS A 125 13.78 -11.25 -7.00
CA LYS A 125 13.94 -9.96 -6.34
C LYS A 125 12.63 -9.18 -6.38
N ILE A 126 12.47 -8.26 -5.43
CA ILE A 126 11.39 -7.28 -5.44
C ILE A 126 12.00 -5.90 -5.69
N HIS A 127 11.47 -5.22 -6.71
CA HIS A 127 11.83 -3.86 -7.07
C HIS A 127 10.78 -2.90 -6.55
N LEU A 128 11.16 -2.04 -5.60
CA LEU A 128 10.33 -0.97 -5.08
C LEU A 128 10.78 0.37 -5.64
N LYS A 129 9.84 1.17 -6.15
CA LYS A 129 10.03 2.60 -6.42
C LYS A 129 8.98 3.37 -5.67
N LEU A 130 9.43 4.32 -4.88
CA LEU A 130 8.59 5.12 -4.00
C LEU A 130 8.84 6.59 -4.27
N ARG A 131 7.78 7.36 -4.40
CA ARG A 131 7.82 8.80 -4.60
C ARG A 131 6.72 9.46 -3.81
N GLY A 132 7.12 10.41 -2.97
CA GLY A 132 6.19 11.17 -2.14
C GLY A 132 6.81 12.46 -1.63
N SER A 133 5.96 13.32 -1.09
CA SER A 133 6.38 14.43 -0.24
C SER A 133 6.12 14.03 1.22
N PRO A 134 7.09 14.20 2.14
CA PRO A 134 6.91 13.78 3.51
C PRO A 134 5.69 14.47 4.12
N TRP A 135 4.83 13.67 4.73
CA TRP A 135 3.76 14.19 5.57
C TRP A 135 4.40 14.81 6.80
N LYS A 136 4.08 16.08 7.05
CA LYS A 136 4.38 16.74 8.32
C LYS A 136 3.12 16.67 9.16
N LEU A 137 3.21 16.04 10.33
CA LEU A 137 2.20 16.20 11.37
C LEU A 137 2.29 17.66 11.82
N THR A 138 1.32 18.47 11.41
CA THR A 138 1.12 19.83 11.91
C THR A 138 0.18 19.79 13.11
#